data_AF-A0A8R2R731-F1
#
_entry.id   AF-A0A8R2R731-F1
#
_cell.length_a   1.000
_cell.length_b   1.000
_cell.length_c   1.000
_cell.angle_alpha   90.00
_cell.angle_beta   90.00
_cell.angle_gamma   90.00
#
_symmetry.space_group_name_H-M   'P 1'
#
loop_
_entity.id
_entity.type
_entity.pdbx_description
1 polymer ?
#
loop_
_entity_poly.entity_id
_entity_poly.type
_entity_poly.pdbx_seq_one_letter_code
_entity_poly.pdbx_strand_id
1 'polypeptide(L)'
;MNKNMNKNHYILKTYCDKIFLVGSGNFWYQKTESRNDKTLLYKIYSCVLFFTYGFMTVLEIMAAMMGDFPEDEKRDSVTFATSHTVVMIKFISIIKNKELLKTLNRKMMMICEAHEEQTLMDEMYRTVKINVVAYCVAVYGSATFYVFEGLRKFYNGSHFVTIVTYYPSNDDDTLAATIVRIATTLVLLMMLLTMIISVDTYTMAYLIMYKYKFITLRHYFKRLRENVDELVAAGKARLAAEKLAQGLVEGIKMHNELLSLSKDIDKAFGTVMALQLCQSSGSAVSLLLQIAVTMYLLLALFLCNAGEITYQASLLSDEIFYCGWHKCNSPVLSTQRNIRDIVLIAILRAQSPLVMKAFKMVELTYATFILVVRSTYSVFALFYAQNK
;
A
#
# COMPACT_ATOMS: atom_id res chain seq x y z
N MET A 1 -30.08 9.47 2.37
CA MET A 1 -29.09 8.58 3.03
C MET A 1 -29.23 7.20 2.38
N ASN A 2 -28.40 6.87 1.38
CA ASN A 2 -28.66 5.75 0.48
C ASN A 2 -28.11 4.44 1.08
N LYS A 3 -29.00 3.45 1.26
CA LYS A 3 -28.75 2.14 1.86
C LYS A 3 -28.02 1.27 0.82
N ASN A 4 -26.89 0.66 1.22
CA ASN A 4 -26.00 -0.22 0.44
C ASN A 4 -25.10 0.45 -0.61
N MET A 5 -24.26 1.39 -0.17
CA MET A 5 -23.05 1.70 -0.95
C MET A 5 -22.04 0.56 -0.77
N ASN A 6 -21.61 -0.06 -1.87
CA ASN A 6 -20.56 -1.09 -1.88
C ASN A 6 -19.36 -0.62 -1.04
N LYS A 7 -18.87 -1.43 -0.09
CA LYS A 7 -17.78 -1.04 0.83
C LYS A 7 -16.51 -0.65 0.10
N ASN A 8 -16.21 -1.31 -1.03
CA ASN A 8 -15.10 -0.93 -1.90
C ASN A 8 -15.25 0.49 -2.42
N HIS A 9 -16.46 0.85 -2.87
CA HIS A 9 -16.77 2.20 -3.31
C HIS A 9 -16.59 3.22 -2.19
N TYR A 10 -17.12 2.94 -0.99
CA TYR A 10 -16.97 3.86 0.14
C TYR A 10 -15.50 4.11 0.49
N ILE A 11 -14.67 3.07 0.57
CA ILE A 11 -13.23 3.19 0.86
C ILE A 11 -12.55 4.05 -0.20
N LEU A 12 -12.65 3.66 -1.47
CA LEU A 12 -11.93 4.31 -2.56
C LEU A 12 -12.41 5.74 -2.79
N LYS A 13 -13.71 6.00 -2.66
CA LYS A 13 -14.28 7.34 -2.76
C LYS A 13 -13.77 8.22 -1.63
N THR A 14 -13.80 7.74 -0.39
CA THR A 14 -13.27 8.48 0.76
C THR A 14 -11.79 8.82 0.59
N TYR A 15 -10.98 7.90 0.06
CA TYR A 15 -9.59 8.17 -0.28
C TYR A 15 -9.48 9.26 -1.35
N CYS A 16 -10.12 9.08 -2.51
CA CYS A 16 -10.05 10.06 -3.60
C CYS A 16 -10.47 11.48 -3.15
N ASP A 17 -11.42 11.56 -2.23
CA ASP A 17 -11.91 12.82 -1.68
C ASP A 17 -10.85 13.48 -0.80
N LYS A 18 -10.21 12.71 0.09
CA LYS A 18 -9.11 13.22 0.94
C LYS A 18 -7.87 13.56 0.12
N ILE A 19 -7.53 12.74 -0.87
CA ILE A 19 -6.41 12.95 -1.81
C ILE A 19 -6.57 14.26 -2.57
N PHE A 20 -7.80 14.56 -3.01
CA PHE A 20 -8.11 15.83 -3.64
C PHE A 20 -7.88 17.00 -2.69
N LEU A 21 -8.30 16.91 -1.42
CA LEU A 21 -8.11 17.97 -0.43
C LEU A 21 -6.63 18.25 -0.12
N VAL A 22 -5.77 17.23 -0.13
CA VAL A 22 -4.32 17.41 0.10
C VAL A 22 -3.53 17.75 -1.18
N GLY A 23 -4.21 18.20 -2.24
CA GLY A 23 -3.58 18.75 -3.45
C GLY A 23 -3.06 17.74 -4.47
N SER A 24 -3.23 16.43 -4.26
CA SER A 24 -2.68 15.39 -5.15
C SER A 24 -3.51 15.14 -6.43
N GLY A 25 -4.68 15.78 -6.55
CA GLY A 25 -5.58 15.67 -7.69
C GLY A 25 -6.75 14.69 -7.50
N ASN A 26 -7.58 14.59 -8.53
CA ASN A 26 -8.74 13.71 -8.55
C ASN A 26 -8.39 12.37 -9.21
N PHE A 27 -8.40 11.30 -8.40
CA PHE A 27 -8.16 9.92 -8.83
C PHE A 27 -9.46 9.14 -9.07
N TRP A 28 -10.62 9.77 -8.91
CA TRP A 28 -11.91 9.15 -9.18
C TRP A 28 -12.16 9.05 -10.69
N TYR A 29 -12.65 7.90 -11.14
CA TYR A 29 -12.84 7.61 -12.56
C TYR A 29 -14.09 8.28 -13.16
N GLN A 30 -15.12 8.55 -12.35
CA GLN A 30 -16.29 9.30 -12.81
C GLN A 30 -15.98 10.80 -12.82
N LYS A 31 -16.39 11.46 -13.89
CA LYS A 31 -16.38 12.93 -13.96
C LYS A 31 -17.44 13.47 -13.00
N THR A 32 -17.02 14.00 -11.86
CA THR A 32 -17.88 14.77 -10.95
C THR A 32 -17.53 16.25 -11.11
N GLU A 33 -18.51 17.08 -11.45
CA GLU A 33 -18.33 18.53 -11.66
C GLU A 33 -17.73 19.23 -10.43
N SER A 34 -18.09 18.80 -9.22
CA SER A 34 -17.62 19.43 -7.98
C SER A 34 -16.14 19.19 -7.63
N ARG A 35 -15.43 18.31 -8.35
CA ARG A 35 -14.02 17.96 -8.08
C ARG A 35 -13.18 17.97 -9.35
N ASN A 36 -13.14 19.16 -9.95
CA ASN A 36 -12.36 19.42 -11.14
C ASN A 36 -10.98 19.97 -10.77
N ASP A 37 -9.99 19.07 -10.74
CA ASP A 37 -8.58 19.42 -10.57
C ASP A 37 -7.96 20.15 -11.77
N LYS A 38 -8.73 20.37 -12.84
CA LYS A 38 -8.32 21.21 -13.96
C LYS A 38 -8.54 22.70 -13.72
N THR A 39 -9.29 23.06 -12.67
CA THR A 39 -9.53 24.46 -12.30
C THR A 39 -8.22 25.18 -11.99
N LEU A 40 -8.12 26.45 -12.39
CA LEU A 40 -6.91 27.25 -12.22
C LEU A 40 -6.54 27.38 -10.74
N LEU A 41 -7.52 27.64 -9.87
CA LEU A 41 -7.33 27.75 -8.42
C LEU A 41 -6.70 26.49 -7.81
N TYR A 42 -7.22 25.31 -8.17
CA TYR A 42 -6.70 24.04 -7.67
C TYR A 42 -5.28 23.77 -8.16
N LYS A 43 -4.98 24.10 -9.42
CA LYS A 43 -3.62 23.98 -9.98
C LYS A 43 -2.63 24.89 -9.27
N ILE A 44 -3.01 26.14 -8.99
CA ILE A 44 -2.18 27.09 -8.24
C ILE A 44 -1.94 26.55 -6.83
N TYR A 45 -3.00 26.15 -6.12
CA TYR A 45 -2.90 25.56 -4.79
C TYR A 45 -1.95 24.36 -4.75
N SER A 46 -2.15 23.39 -5.65
CA SER A 46 -1.32 22.19 -5.71
C SER A 46 0.13 22.52 -6.07
N CYS A 47 0.34 23.43 -7.02
CA CYS A 47 1.67 23.89 -7.43
C CYS A 47 2.42 24.53 -6.26
N VAL A 48 1.79 25.47 -5.55
CA VAL A 48 2.36 26.13 -4.38
C VAL A 48 2.70 25.10 -3.30
N LEU A 49 1.78 24.18 -3.00
CA LEU A 49 1.98 23.15 -1.98
C LEU A 49 3.19 22.26 -2.28
N PHE A 50 3.26 21.68 -3.47
CA PHE A 50 4.38 20.81 -3.86
C PHE A 50 5.68 21.58 -4.08
N PHE A 51 5.61 22.86 -4.48
CA PHE A 51 6.76 23.74 -4.54
C PHE A 51 7.33 23.99 -3.13
N THR A 52 6.49 24.25 -2.14
CA THR A 52 6.92 24.40 -0.74
C THR A 52 7.57 23.12 -0.22
N TYR A 53 7.01 21.94 -0.51
CA TYR A 53 7.62 20.66 -0.13
C TYR A 53 8.99 20.45 -0.80
N GLY A 54 9.08 20.71 -2.11
CA GLY A 54 10.33 20.60 -2.85
C GLY A 54 11.39 21.59 -2.37
N PHE A 55 11.00 22.84 -2.11
CA PHE A 55 11.90 23.86 -1.58
C PHE A 55 12.44 23.49 -0.19
N MET A 56 11.58 23.03 0.72
CA MET A 56 12.02 22.52 2.03
C MET A 56 13.00 21.35 1.87
N THR A 57 12.69 20.38 1.00
CA THR A 57 13.57 19.21 0.76
C THR A 57 14.94 19.64 0.21
N VAL A 58 14.99 20.65 -0.67
CA VAL A 58 16.26 21.20 -1.17
C VAL A 58 17.07 21.83 -0.03
N LEU A 59 16.44 22.57 0.88
CA LEU A 59 17.12 23.12 2.06
C LEU A 59 17.68 22.03 2.98
N GLU A 60 16.99 20.90 3.12
CA GLU A 60 17.49 19.75 3.89
C GLU A 60 18.69 19.09 3.20
N ILE A 61 18.65 18.93 1.88
CA ILE A 61 19.79 18.41 1.11
C ILE A 61 21.00 19.33 1.25
N MET A 62 20.80 20.65 1.15
CA MET A 62 21.85 21.64 1.37
C MET A 62 22.40 21.55 2.80
N ALA A 63 21.54 21.37 3.82
CA ALA A 63 21.98 21.14 5.19
C ALA A 63 22.83 19.88 5.31
N ALA A 64 22.42 18.77 4.71
CA ALA A 64 23.16 17.51 4.77
C ALA A 64 24.53 17.58 4.05
N MET A 65 24.65 18.37 2.98
CA MET A 65 25.87 18.45 2.17
C MET A 65 26.85 19.54 2.63
N MET A 66 26.33 20.68 3.08
CA MET A 66 27.11 21.91 3.30
C MET A 66 26.90 22.51 4.69
N GLY A 67 25.96 21.98 5.48
CA GLY A 67 25.64 22.55 6.78
C GLY A 67 26.68 22.21 7.84
N ASP A 68 26.96 23.18 8.69
CA ASP A 68 27.80 23.02 9.87
C ASP A 68 26.88 22.92 11.09
N PHE A 69 26.76 21.71 11.65
CA PHE A 69 25.85 21.39 12.73
C PHE A 69 26.52 20.49 13.77
N PRO A 70 26.06 20.52 15.03
CA PRO A 70 26.41 19.53 16.03
C PRO A 70 26.19 18.09 15.54
N GLU A 71 26.98 17.13 16.05
CA GLU A 71 26.97 15.73 15.57
C GLU A 71 25.58 15.05 15.65
N ASP A 72 24.74 15.40 16.63
CA ASP A 72 23.36 14.92 16.72
C ASP A 72 22.49 15.42 15.56
N GLU A 73 22.57 16.72 15.25
CA GLU A 73 21.80 17.34 14.16
C GLU A 73 22.35 16.99 12.77
N LYS A 74 23.65 16.73 12.66
CA LYS A 74 24.29 16.29 11.41
C LYS A 74 23.82 14.92 10.97
N ARG A 75 23.59 13.99 11.91
CA ARG A 75 23.01 12.67 11.58
C ARG A 75 21.54 12.79 11.17
N ASP A 76 20.81 13.66 11.86
CA ASP A 76 19.38 13.87 11.61
C ASP A 76 19.18 14.58 10.25
N SER A 77 20.05 15.52 9.87
CA SER A 77 19.98 16.22 8.57
C SER A 77 20.08 15.25 7.38
N VAL A 78 21.03 14.31 7.41
CA VAL A 78 21.18 13.28 6.37
C VAL A 78 19.95 12.37 6.31
N THR A 79 19.42 12.00 7.48
CA THR A 79 18.25 11.13 7.58
C THR A 79 16.99 11.81 7.02
N PHE A 80 16.75 13.08 7.35
CA PHE A 80 15.64 13.87 6.84
C PHE A 80 15.77 14.12 5.33
N ALA A 81 16.92 14.61 4.87
CA ALA A 81 17.16 14.87 3.46
C ALA A 81 16.91 13.62 2.60
N THR A 82 17.41 12.46 3.04
CA THR A 82 17.20 11.18 2.35
C THR A 82 15.72 10.78 2.37
N SER A 83 15.08 10.83 3.55
CA SER A 83 13.70 10.39 3.74
C SER A 83 12.71 11.25 2.96
N HIS A 84 12.83 12.57 3.02
CA HIS A 84 11.92 13.49 2.35
C HIS A 84 12.14 13.51 0.83
N THR A 85 13.37 13.31 0.36
CA THR A 85 13.64 13.07 -1.07
C THR A 85 12.87 11.83 -1.56
N VAL A 86 12.89 10.74 -0.80
CA VAL A 86 12.11 9.53 -1.11
C VAL A 86 10.61 9.83 -1.15
N VAL A 87 10.10 10.59 -0.18
CA VAL A 87 8.69 11.04 -0.15
C VAL A 87 8.31 11.87 -1.39
N MET A 88 9.19 12.77 -1.83
CA MET A 88 8.97 13.56 -3.04
C MET A 88 8.91 12.67 -4.30
N ILE A 89 9.78 11.66 -4.41
CA ILE A 89 9.74 10.70 -5.52
C ILE A 89 8.43 9.89 -5.49
N LYS A 90 7.97 9.49 -4.30
CA LYS A 90 6.67 8.81 -4.14
C LYS A 90 5.49 9.66 -4.63
N PHE A 91 5.45 10.94 -4.29
CA PHE A 91 4.42 11.87 -4.78
C PHE A 91 4.41 11.95 -6.30
N ILE A 92 5.58 12.16 -6.89
CA ILE A 92 5.73 12.24 -8.35
C ILE A 92 5.26 10.94 -9.00
N SER A 93 5.60 9.78 -8.43
CA SER A 93 5.18 8.47 -8.93
C SER A 93 3.66 8.33 -8.98
N ILE A 94 2.95 8.68 -7.90
CA ILE A 94 1.49 8.59 -7.82
C ILE A 94 0.82 9.58 -8.79
N ILE A 95 1.30 10.83 -8.83
CA ILE A 95 0.73 11.88 -9.70
C ILE A 95 0.90 11.50 -11.18
N LYS A 96 2.07 10.97 -11.58
CA LYS A 96 2.31 10.50 -12.95
C LYS A 96 1.39 9.34 -13.34
N ASN A 97 1.04 8.47 -12.39
CA ASN A 97 0.18 7.30 -12.62
C ASN A 97 -1.33 7.60 -12.45
N LYS A 98 -1.74 8.86 -12.34
CA LYS A 98 -3.12 9.27 -12.07
C LYS A 98 -4.20 8.63 -12.96
N GLU A 99 -4.01 8.59 -14.28
CA GLU A 99 -5.01 7.99 -15.18
C GLU A 99 -5.08 6.46 -15.05
N LEU A 100 -3.96 5.82 -14.75
CA LEU A 100 -3.93 4.40 -14.39
C LEU A 100 -4.67 4.16 -13.06
N LEU A 101 -4.46 5.02 -12.06
CA LEU A 101 -5.15 4.95 -10.76
C LEU A 101 -6.67 5.10 -10.88
N LYS A 102 -7.16 5.95 -11.79
CA LYS A 102 -8.60 6.01 -12.12
C LYS A 102 -9.12 4.68 -12.66
N THR A 103 -8.39 4.10 -13.61
CA THR A 103 -8.76 2.81 -14.20
C THR A 103 -8.73 1.70 -13.15
N LEU A 104 -7.71 1.69 -12.29
CA LEU A 104 -7.58 0.78 -11.16
C LEU A 104 -8.75 0.91 -10.17
N ASN A 105 -9.15 2.13 -9.81
CA ASN A 105 -10.30 2.36 -8.94
C ASN A 105 -11.58 1.72 -9.50
N ARG A 106 -11.81 1.84 -10.81
CA ARG A 106 -12.94 1.18 -11.47
C ARG A 106 -12.82 -0.34 -11.43
N LYS A 107 -11.66 -0.89 -11.84
CA LYS A 107 -11.44 -2.35 -11.88
C LYS A 107 -11.58 -2.97 -10.49
N MET A 108 -11.01 -2.34 -9.46
CA MET A 108 -11.07 -2.81 -8.08
C MET A 108 -12.51 -2.91 -7.55
N MET A 109 -13.41 -2.05 -7.99
CA MET A 109 -14.82 -2.16 -7.60
C MET A 109 -15.56 -3.27 -8.35
N MET A 110 -15.38 -3.35 -9.67
CA MET A 110 -16.18 -4.23 -10.54
C MET A 110 -15.78 -5.71 -10.41
N ILE A 111 -14.48 -6.01 -10.28
CA ILE A 111 -14.01 -7.40 -10.30
C ILE A 111 -14.55 -8.15 -9.09
N CYS A 112 -15.15 -9.32 -9.32
CA CYS A 112 -15.79 -10.17 -8.31
C CYS A 112 -16.99 -9.57 -7.56
N GLU A 113 -17.48 -8.37 -7.93
CA GLU A 113 -18.55 -7.66 -7.19
C GLU A 113 -19.79 -8.52 -6.91
N ALA A 114 -20.24 -9.30 -7.90
CA ALA A 114 -21.41 -10.15 -7.78
C ALA A 114 -21.27 -11.29 -6.75
N HIS A 115 -20.05 -11.58 -6.31
CA HIS A 115 -19.71 -12.72 -5.45
C HIS A 115 -19.17 -12.28 -4.08
N GLU A 116 -19.16 -10.97 -3.81
CA GLU A 116 -18.69 -10.41 -2.54
C GLU A 116 -19.70 -10.66 -1.41
N GLU A 117 -19.24 -11.36 -0.37
CA GLU A 117 -20.03 -11.59 0.84
C GLU A 117 -19.92 -10.39 1.79
N GLN A 118 -21.05 -9.95 2.35
CA GLN A 118 -21.08 -8.79 3.23
C GLN A 118 -20.14 -8.95 4.45
N THR A 119 -20.12 -10.13 5.06
CA THR A 119 -19.24 -10.46 6.20
C THR A 119 -17.76 -10.28 5.85
N LEU A 120 -17.35 -10.76 4.68
CA LEU A 120 -15.99 -10.63 4.18
C LEU A 120 -15.63 -9.17 3.88
N MET A 121 -16.57 -8.41 3.29
CA MET A 121 -16.38 -6.98 3.02
C MET A 121 -16.31 -6.15 4.30
N ASP A 122 -17.03 -6.57 5.35
CA ASP A 122 -16.97 -5.97 6.69
C ASP A 122 -15.60 -6.18 7.33
N GLU A 123 -15.07 -7.40 7.23
CA GLU A 123 -13.74 -7.73 7.72
C GLU A 123 -12.65 -6.98 6.95
N MET A 124 -12.75 -6.91 5.61
CA MET A 124 -11.84 -6.12 4.79
C MET A 124 -11.81 -4.65 5.22
N TYR A 125 -12.99 -4.04 5.37
CA TYR A 125 -13.08 -2.64 5.81
C TYR A 125 -12.45 -2.43 7.18
N ARG A 126 -12.68 -3.36 8.13
CA ARG A 126 -12.05 -3.34 9.45
C ARG A 126 -10.53 -3.46 9.36
N THR A 127 -10.03 -4.38 8.54
CA THR A 127 -8.59 -4.58 8.31
C THR A 127 -7.94 -3.33 7.72
N VAL A 128 -8.55 -2.71 6.70
CA VAL A 128 -8.09 -1.42 6.14
C VAL A 128 -8.05 -0.37 7.26
N LYS A 129 -9.13 -0.20 8.01
CA LYS A 129 -9.21 0.82 9.07
C LYS A 129 -8.13 0.63 10.14
N ILE A 130 -7.92 -0.59 10.63
CA ILE A 130 -6.89 -0.90 11.64
C ILE A 130 -5.49 -0.57 11.11
N ASN A 131 -5.17 -1.03 9.89
CA ASN A 131 -3.87 -0.77 9.28
C ASN A 131 -3.62 0.73 9.08
N VAL A 132 -4.63 1.48 8.63
CA VAL A 132 -4.56 2.94 8.47
C VAL A 132 -4.32 3.64 9.80
N VAL A 133 -5.07 3.28 10.84
CA VAL A 133 -4.89 3.86 12.18
C VAL A 133 -3.49 3.54 12.72
N ALA A 134 -3.03 2.29 12.61
CA ALA A 134 -1.69 1.90 13.02
C ALA A 134 -0.61 2.71 12.30
N TYR A 135 -0.75 2.91 10.98
CA TYR A 135 0.17 3.73 10.19
C TYR A 135 0.18 5.19 10.66
N CYS A 136 -0.99 5.80 10.84
CA CYS A 136 -1.11 7.18 11.32
C CYS A 136 -0.49 7.35 12.71
N VAL A 137 -0.75 6.42 13.64
CA VAL A 137 -0.19 6.45 15.00
C VAL A 137 1.33 6.32 14.95
N ALA A 138 1.86 5.43 14.12
CA ALA A 138 3.31 5.25 13.96
C ALA A 138 4.00 6.52 13.43
N VAL A 139 3.46 7.12 12.37
CA VAL A 139 4.06 8.31 11.75
C VAL A 139 3.90 9.55 12.64
N TYR A 140 2.68 9.87 13.10
CA TYR A 140 2.47 11.05 13.93
C TYR A 140 3.00 10.88 15.35
N GLY A 141 3.02 9.66 15.89
CA GLY A 141 3.71 9.38 17.15
C GLY A 141 5.19 9.73 17.05
N SER A 142 5.85 9.32 15.96
CA SER A 142 7.25 9.67 15.69
C SER A 142 7.44 11.19 15.53
N ALA A 143 6.58 11.84 14.74
CA ALA A 143 6.64 13.30 14.57
C ALA A 143 6.46 14.05 15.90
N THR A 144 5.59 13.56 16.78
CA THR A 144 5.36 14.15 18.11
C THR A 144 6.61 14.06 18.98
N PHE A 145 7.37 12.96 18.90
CA PHE A 145 8.65 12.85 19.61
C PHE A 145 9.69 13.87 19.11
N TYR A 146 9.77 14.12 17.80
CA TYR A 146 10.64 15.18 17.26
C TYR A 146 10.21 16.58 17.73
N VAL A 147 8.91 16.85 17.83
CA VAL A 147 8.40 18.11 18.40
C VAL A 147 8.79 18.24 19.87
N PHE A 148 8.66 17.16 20.66
CA PHE A 148 9.09 17.17 22.06
C PHE A 148 10.60 17.38 22.22
N GLU A 149 11.43 16.76 21.38
CA GLU A 149 12.88 16.99 21.41
C GLU A 149 13.22 18.45 21.05
N GLY A 150 12.55 19.02 20.04
CA GLY A 150 12.69 20.44 19.71
C GLY A 150 12.29 21.37 20.86
N LEU A 151 11.20 21.06 21.56
CA LEU A 151 10.79 21.81 22.76
C LEU A 151 11.81 21.65 23.91
N ARG A 152 12.36 20.45 24.11
CA ARG A 152 13.39 20.19 25.11
C ARG A 152 14.64 21.03 24.84
N LYS A 153 15.11 21.07 23.58
CA LYS A 153 16.23 21.92 23.16
C LYS A 153 15.95 23.40 23.45
N PHE A 154 14.74 23.87 23.14
CA PHE A 154 14.31 25.24 23.43
C PHE A 154 14.38 25.58 24.93
N TYR A 155 13.82 24.72 25.80
CA TYR A 155 13.85 24.95 27.25
C TYR A 155 15.26 24.86 27.87
N ASN A 156 16.18 24.14 27.23
CA ASN A 156 17.58 24.05 27.64
C ASN A 156 18.44 25.24 27.14
N GLY A 157 17.83 26.24 26.50
CA GLY A 157 18.53 27.44 26.02
C GLY A 157 19.10 27.33 24.61
N SER A 158 18.70 26.31 23.84
CA SER A 158 19.01 26.18 22.40
C SER A 158 17.81 26.58 21.53
N HIS A 159 17.92 26.44 20.21
CA HIS A 159 16.84 26.77 19.29
C HIS A 159 15.81 25.64 19.20
N PHE A 160 14.55 26.00 18.89
CA PHE A 160 13.53 25.03 18.54
C PHE A 160 13.79 24.45 17.15
N VAL A 161 14.36 23.24 17.09
CA VAL A 161 14.68 22.54 15.83
C VAL A 161 13.97 21.19 15.82
N THR A 162 13.10 20.97 14.83
CA THR A 162 12.42 19.69 14.59
C THR A 162 12.93 19.01 13.32
N ILE A 163 13.30 19.82 12.32
CA ILE A 163 13.98 19.41 11.09
C ILE A 163 15.19 20.30 10.89
N VAL A 164 16.25 19.72 10.34
CA VAL A 164 17.51 20.42 10.09
C VAL A 164 17.54 20.90 8.64
N THR A 165 17.41 22.22 8.44
CA THR A 165 17.43 22.88 7.14
C THR A 165 18.62 23.83 7.04
N TYR A 166 19.12 24.09 5.82
CA TYR A 166 20.28 24.98 5.62
C TYR A 166 20.03 26.43 6.09
N TYR A 167 18.77 26.87 6.00
CA TYR A 167 18.32 28.15 6.53
C TYR A 167 17.13 27.90 7.48
N PRO A 168 17.06 28.57 8.65
CA PRO A 168 18.07 29.47 9.21
C PRO A 168 19.33 28.74 9.68
N SER A 169 20.47 29.45 9.76
CA SER A 169 21.71 28.88 10.29
C SER A 169 21.54 28.51 11.77
N ASN A 170 22.38 27.58 12.25
CA ASN A 170 22.29 27.10 13.63
C ASN A 170 22.33 28.28 14.63
N ASP A 171 23.29 29.18 14.48
CA ASP A 171 23.52 30.29 15.42
C ASP A 171 22.62 31.53 15.19
N ASP A 172 21.59 31.42 14.33
CA ASP A 172 20.67 32.53 14.06
C ASP A 172 19.58 32.62 15.13
N ASP A 173 19.77 33.57 16.06
CA ASP A 173 18.86 33.93 17.16
C ASP A 173 17.74 34.89 16.75
N THR A 174 17.64 35.28 15.49
CA THR A 174 16.64 36.28 15.09
C THR A 174 15.20 35.75 15.22
N LEU A 175 14.26 36.67 15.46
CA LEU A 175 12.82 36.36 15.44
C LEU A 175 12.41 35.71 14.11
N ALA A 176 12.99 36.19 12.99
CA ALA A 176 12.74 35.66 11.66
C ALA A 176 13.16 34.20 11.55
N ALA A 177 14.35 33.83 12.04
CA ALA A 177 14.81 32.45 12.08
C ALA A 177 13.86 31.55 12.90
N THR A 178 13.39 32.03 14.05
CA THR A 178 12.42 31.30 14.88
C THR A 178 11.09 31.07 14.14
N ILE A 179 10.57 32.08 13.45
CA ILE A 179 9.35 31.94 12.63
C ILE A 179 9.57 30.89 11.53
N VAL A 180 10.72 30.88 10.88
CA VAL A 180 11.04 29.92 9.83
C VAL A 180 11.13 28.50 10.38
N ARG A 181 11.77 28.27 11.54
CA ARG A 181 11.83 26.95 12.20
C ARG A 181 10.44 26.40 12.56
N ILE A 182 9.53 27.27 13.00
CA ILE A 182 8.13 26.88 13.24
C ILE A 182 7.42 26.58 11.91
N ALA A 183 7.59 27.44 10.90
CA ALA A 183 6.99 27.26 9.60
C ALA A 183 7.43 25.95 8.92
N THR A 184 8.73 25.60 8.97
CA THR A 184 9.25 24.34 8.43
C THR A 184 8.67 23.13 9.14
N THR A 185 8.46 23.21 10.46
CA THR A 185 7.74 22.17 11.23
C THR A 185 6.31 21.99 10.71
N LEU A 186 5.58 23.07 10.43
CA LEU A 186 4.22 22.99 9.87
C LEU A 186 4.21 22.40 8.47
N VAL A 187 5.18 22.76 7.62
CA VAL A 187 5.36 22.19 6.28
C VAL A 187 5.63 20.68 6.38
N LEU A 188 6.49 20.24 7.31
CA LEU A 188 6.72 18.82 7.57
C LEU A 188 5.42 18.09 7.91
N LEU A 189 4.65 18.60 8.88
CA LEU A 189 3.40 17.95 9.31
C LEU A 189 2.38 17.84 8.16
N MET A 190 2.31 18.86 7.30
CA MET A 190 1.49 18.83 6.10
C MET A 190 2.01 17.85 5.04
N MET A 191 3.32 17.78 4.84
CA MET A 191 3.93 16.81 3.93
C MET A 191 3.69 15.36 4.40
N LEU A 192 3.83 15.08 5.69
CA LEU A 192 3.50 13.77 6.28
C LEU A 192 2.01 13.44 6.10
N LEU A 193 1.11 14.41 6.28
CA LEU A 193 -0.32 14.22 6.01
C LEU A 193 -0.58 13.83 4.56
N THR A 194 0.00 14.58 3.61
CA THR A 194 -0.12 14.30 2.17
C THR A 194 0.44 12.91 1.84
N MET A 195 1.59 12.53 2.42
CA MET A 195 2.21 11.21 2.23
C MET A 195 1.32 10.08 2.74
N ILE A 196 0.82 10.19 3.97
CA ILE A 196 -0.08 9.22 4.59
C ILE A 196 -1.31 9.01 3.70
N ILE A 197 -2.00 10.10 3.34
CA ILE A 197 -3.30 10.04 2.64
C ILE A 197 -3.16 9.64 1.17
N SER A 198 -2.24 10.26 0.44
CA SER A 198 -2.16 10.13 -1.02
C SER A 198 -1.31 8.98 -1.52
N VAL A 199 -0.41 8.48 -0.68
CA VAL A 199 0.58 7.49 -1.12
C VAL A 199 0.49 6.23 -0.28
N ASP A 200 0.92 6.28 0.98
CA ASP A 200 1.25 5.05 1.71
C ASP A 200 -0.01 4.28 2.11
N THR A 201 -0.96 4.94 2.79
CA THR A 201 -2.18 4.27 3.22
C THR A 201 -3.12 3.94 2.06
N TYR A 202 -3.07 4.72 0.98
CA TYR A 202 -3.78 4.43 -0.26
C TYR A 202 -3.24 3.16 -0.93
N THR A 203 -1.92 3.04 -1.05
CA THR A 203 -1.25 1.82 -1.56
C THR A 203 -1.59 0.60 -0.71
N MET A 204 -1.49 0.74 0.61
CA MET A 204 -1.80 -0.33 1.56
C MET A 204 -3.27 -0.76 1.49
N ALA A 205 -4.20 0.19 1.37
CA ALA A 205 -5.61 -0.14 1.17
C ALA A 205 -5.83 -0.95 -0.11
N TYR A 206 -5.12 -0.62 -1.20
CA TYR A 206 -5.15 -1.40 -2.44
C TYR A 206 -4.68 -2.84 -2.25
N LEU A 207 -3.55 -3.04 -1.55
CA LEU A 207 -3.04 -4.38 -1.25
C LEU A 207 -4.05 -5.21 -0.44
N ILE A 208 -4.64 -4.60 0.59
CA ILE A 208 -5.65 -5.26 1.41
C ILE A 208 -6.90 -5.60 0.58
N MET A 209 -7.45 -4.65 -0.18
CA MET A 209 -8.62 -4.89 -1.02
C MET A 209 -8.34 -6.01 -2.03
N TYR A 210 -7.15 -5.99 -2.66
CA TYR A 210 -6.74 -7.00 -3.63
C TYR A 210 -6.62 -8.40 -3.02
N LYS A 211 -6.09 -8.51 -1.79
CA LYS A 211 -6.11 -9.76 -1.01
C LYS A 211 -7.52 -10.31 -0.89
N TYR A 212 -8.48 -9.48 -0.47
CA TYR A 212 -9.86 -9.93 -0.28
C TYR A 212 -10.55 -10.32 -1.59
N LYS A 213 -10.13 -9.79 -2.74
CA LYS A 213 -10.60 -10.29 -4.04
C LYS A 213 -10.18 -11.74 -4.32
N PHE A 214 -8.96 -12.13 -3.94
CA PHE A 214 -8.56 -13.55 -4.01
C PHE A 214 -9.35 -14.42 -3.04
N ILE A 215 -9.62 -13.94 -1.82
CA ILE A 215 -10.46 -14.68 -0.86
C ILE A 215 -11.87 -14.86 -1.42
N THR A 216 -12.48 -13.82 -2.01
CA THR A 216 -13.78 -13.92 -2.68
C THR A 216 -13.77 -14.97 -3.80
N LEU A 217 -12.73 -15.00 -4.63
CA LEU A 217 -12.60 -15.98 -5.70
C LEU A 217 -12.46 -17.41 -5.15
N ARG A 218 -11.73 -17.61 -4.05
CA ARG A 218 -11.64 -18.90 -3.37
C ARG A 218 -13.00 -19.35 -2.83
N HIS A 219 -13.70 -18.47 -2.12
CA HIS A 219 -15.05 -18.75 -1.62
C HIS A 219 -16.02 -19.08 -2.77
N TYR A 220 -15.89 -18.41 -3.92
CA TYR A 220 -16.67 -18.73 -5.11
C TYR A 220 -16.48 -20.19 -5.55
N PHE A 221 -15.24 -20.69 -5.67
CA PHE A 221 -14.99 -22.08 -6.04
C PHE A 221 -15.48 -23.08 -4.97
N LYS A 222 -15.39 -22.71 -3.70
CA LYS A 222 -15.96 -23.51 -2.61
C LYS A 222 -17.49 -23.62 -2.70
N ARG A 223 -18.19 -22.50 -2.91
CA ARG A 223 -19.65 -22.51 -3.13
C ARG A 223 -20.04 -23.25 -4.41
N LEU A 224 -19.22 -23.15 -5.45
CA LEU A 224 -19.43 -23.92 -6.69
C LEU A 224 -19.40 -25.42 -6.40
N ARG A 225 -18.45 -25.90 -5.59
CA ARG A 225 -18.40 -27.29 -5.13
C ARG A 225 -19.66 -27.68 -4.34
N GLU A 226 -20.06 -26.88 -3.36
CA GLU A 226 -21.24 -27.16 -2.52
C GLU A 226 -22.51 -27.30 -3.38
N ASN A 227 -22.72 -26.38 -4.32
CA ASN A 227 -23.83 -26.44 -5.28
C ASN A 227 -23.79 -27.70 -6.16
N VAL A 228 -22.60 -28.12 -6.60
CA VAL A 228 -22.43 -29.35 -7.39
C VAL A 228 -22.76 -30.58 -6.55
N ASP A 229 -22.30 -30.61 -5.30
CA ASP A 229 -22.53 -31.72 -4.38
C ASP A 229 -24.02 -31.89 -4.08
N GLU A 230 -24.76 -30.80 -3.86
CA GLU A 230 -26.22 -30.82 -3.68
C GLU A 230 -26.97 -31.32 -4.92
N LEU A 231 -26.57 -30.86 -6.12
CA LEU A 231 -27.21 -31.29 -7.37
C LEU A 231 -26.95 -32.77 -7.68
N VAL A 232 -25.74 -33.27 -7.38
CA VAL A 232 -25.42 -34.69 -7.52
C VAL A 232 -26.22 -35.52 -6.52
N ALA A 233 -26.32 -35.10 -5.26
CA ALA A 233 -27.13 -35.77 -4.24
C ALA A 233 -28.63 -35.81 -4.61
N ALA A 234 -29.13 -34.78 -5.29
CA ALA A 234 -30.50 -34.72 -5.82
C ALA A 234 -30.71 -35.53 -7.12
N GLY A 235 -29.71 -36.29 -7.60
CA GLY A 235 -29.79 -37.08 -8.83
C GLY A 235 -29.73 -36.26 -10.13
N LYS A 236 -29.42 -34.95 -10.06
CA LYS A 236 -29.40 -34.02 -11.20
C LYS A 236 -28.00 -33.89 -11.81
N ALA A 237 -27.35 -35.01 -12.11
CA ALA A 237 -25.95 -35.05 -12.55
C ALA A 237 -25.65 -34.19 -13.80
N ARG A 238 -26.58 -34.16 -14.78
CA ARG A 238 -26.40 -33.34 -15.99
C ARG A 238 -26.38 -31.84 -15.69
N LEU A 239 -27.32 -31.37 -14.85
CA LEU A 239 -27.39 -29.98 -14.44
C LEU A 239 -26.16 -29.60 -13.59
N ALA A 240 -25.68 -30.50 -12.74
CA ALA A 240 -24.46 -30.31 -11.96
C ALA A 240 -23.23 -30.08 -12.86
N ALA A 241 -23.06 -30.90 -13.89
CA ALA A 241 -21.96 -30.76 -14.84
C ALA A 241 -22.04 -29.46 -15.67
N GLU A 242 -23.24 -29.07 -16.11
CA GLU A 242 -23.46 -27.81 -16.83
C GLU A 242 -23.14 -26.59 -15.96
N LYS A 243 -23.62 -26.59 -14.71
CA LYS A 243 -23.34 -25.54 -13.72
C LYS A 243 -21.87 -25.47 -13.36
N LEU A 244 -21.22 -26.62 -13.18
CA LEU A 244 -19.78 -26.69 -12.92
C LEU A 244 -18.97 -26.10 -14.08
N ALA A 245 -19.27 -26.50 -15.32
CA ALA A 245 -18.56 -25.98 -16.49
C ALA A 245 -18.73 -24.46 -16.64
N GLN A 246 -19.96 -23.95 -16.45
CA GLN A 246 -20.22 -22.51 -16.49
C GLN A 246 -19.49 -21.78 -15.36
N GLY A 247 -19.54 -22.31 -14.14
CA GLY A 247 -18.90 -21.71 -12.98
C GLY A 247 -17.37 -21.72 -13.07
N LEU A 248 -16.77 -22.79 -13.61
CA LEU A 248 -15.33 -22.83 -13.89
C LEU A 248 -14.92 -21.73 -14.88
N VAL A 249 -15.66 -21.56 -15.97
CA VAL A 249 -15.37 -20.52 -16.96
C VAL A 249 -15.48 -19.11 -16.34
N GLU A 250 -16.49 -18.87 -15.53
CA GLU A 250 -16.67 -17.60 -14.82
C GLU A 250 -15.53 -17.36 -13.81
N GLY A 251 -15.19 -18.36 -13.00
CA GLY A 251 -14.07 -18.29 -12.05
C GLY A 251 -12.72 -18.05 -12.72
N ILE A 252 -12.45 -18.70 -13.86
CA ILE A 252 -11.23 -18.49 -14.66
C ILE A 252 -11.19 -17.06 -15.23
N LYS A 253 -12.33 -16.53 -15.69
CA LYS A 253 -12.41 -15.14 -16.15
C LYS A 253 -12.09 -14.16 -15.01
N MET A 254 -12.69 -14.35 -13.83
CA MET A 254 -12.38 -13.55 -12.65
C MET A 254 -10.90 -13.66 -12.27
N HIS A 255 -10.33 -14.86 -12.26
CA HIS A 255 -8.90 -15.07 -11.99
C HIS A 255 -8.02 -14.30 -13.00
N ASN A 256 -8.33 -14.35 -14.29
CA ASN A 256 -7.59 -13.62 -15.31
C ASN A 256 -7.66 -12.10 -15.13
N GLU A 257 -8.82 -11.58 -14.74
CA GLU A 257 -8.98 -10.17 -14.41
C GLU A 257 -8.16 -9.78 -13.18
N LEU A 258 -8.11 -10.63 -12.14
CA LEU A 258 -7.24 -10.42 -10.97
C LEU A 258 -5.76 -10.43 -11.34
N LEU A 259 -5.31 -11.36 -12.19
CA LEU A 259 -3.92 -11.38 -12.66
C LEU A 259 -3.58 -10.11 -13.47
N SER A 260 -4.51 -9.63 -14.30
CA SER A 260 -4.35 -8.34 -14.99
C SER A 260 -4.30 -7.17 -14.01
N LEU A 261 -5.14 -7.19 -12.98
CA LEU A 261 -5.18 -6.16 -11.94
C LEU A 261 -3.85 -6.11 -11.17
N SER A 262 -3.21 -7.26 -10.92
CA SER A 262 -1.88 -7.29 -10.27
C SER A 262 -0.84 -6.51 -11.06
N LYS A 263 -0.83 -6.64 -12.39
CA LYS A 263 0.13 -5.95 -13.26
C LYS A 263 -0.09 -4.43 -13.23
N ASP A 264 -1.35 -4.02 -13.19
CA ASP A 264 -1.71 -2.60 -13.09
C ASP A 264 -1.35 -2.03 -11.71
N ILE A 265 -1.55 -2.80 -10.62
CA ILE A 265 -1.13 -2.43 -9.26
C ILE A 265 0.40 -2.28 -9.19
N ASP A 266 1.14 -3.25 -9.73
CA ASP A 266 2.61 -3.20 -9.78
C ASP A 266 3.11 -1.97 -10.55
N LYS A 267 2.49 -1.67 -11.70
CA LYS A 267 2.82 -0.48 -12.48
C LYS A 267 2.50 0.84 -11.76
N ALA A 268 1.40 0.90 -11.02
CA ALA A 268 0.97 2.11 -10.33
C ALA A 268 1.76 2.37 -9.03
N PHE A 269 1.99 1.31 -8.25
CA PHE A 269 2.49 1.38 -6.88
C PHE A 269 3.85 0.71 -6.67
N GLY A 270 4.40 0.00 -7.66
CA GLY A 270 5.67 -0.74 -7.53
C GLY A 270 6.83 0.15 -7.07
N THR A 271 6.96 1.35 -7.64
CA THR A 271 7.96 2.34 -7.20
C THR A 271 7.74 2.76 -5.75
N VAL A 272 6.49 3.00 -5.33
CA VAL A 272 6.16 3.40 -3.96
C VAL A 272 6.53 2.29 -2.97
N MET A 273 6.13 1.05 -3.27
CA MET A 273 6.45 -0.10 -2.42
C MET A 273 7.96 -0.33 -2.31
N ALA A 274 8.68 -0.16 -3.42
CA ALA A 274 10.13 -0.32 -3.45
C ALA A 274 10.85 0.77 -2.66
N LEU A 275 10.43 2.03 -2.82
CA LEU A 275 10.94 3.15 -2.04
C LEU A 275 10.60 3.01 -0.55
N GLN A 276 9.42 2.52 -0.20
CA GLN A 276 9.05 2.22 1.19
C GLN A 276 9.98 1.18 1.80
N LEU A 277 10.30 0.12 1.05
CA LEU A 277 11.24 -0.91 1.48
C LEU A 277 12.63 -0.32 1.73
N CYS A 278 13.18 0.42 0.75
CA CYS A 278 14.50 1.05 0.88
C CYS A 278 14.57 2.05 2.03
N GLN A 279 13.53 2.90 2.19
CA GLN A 279 13.45 3.87 3.27
C GLN A 279 13.42 3.17 4.63
N SER A 280 12.54 2.18 4.80
CA SER A 280 12.42 1.48 6.08
C SER A 280 13.67 0.68 6.43
N SER A 281 14.30 0.02 5.47
CA SER A 281 15.55 -0.73 5.70
C SER A 281 16.73 0.20 5.97
N GLY A 282 16.85 1.31 5.23
CA GLY A 282 17.92 2.29 5.41
C GLY A 282 17.84 2.97 6.77
N SER A 283 16.66 3.48 7.14
CA SER A 283 16.43 4.10 8.44
C SER A 283 16.63 3.12 9.60
N ALA A 284 16.27 1.85 9.46
CA ALA A 284 16.48 0.84 10.50
C ALA A 284 17.97 0.59 10.79
N VAL A 285 18.83 0.66 9.76
CA VAL A 285 20.29 0.54 9.93
C VAL A 285 20.88 1.81 10.56
N SER A 286 20.45 3.00 10.11
CA SER A 286 21.00 4.27 10.62
C SER A 286 20.64 4.57 12.08
N LEU A 287 19.49 4.11 12.56
CA LEU A 287 18.97 4.45 13.90
C LEU A 287 19.38 3.48 15.02
N LEU A 288 20.31 2.52 14.75
CA LEU A 288 20.90 1.56 15.70
C LEU A 288 19.99 1.17 16.89
N LEU A 289 18.81 0.62 16.58
CA LEU A 289 17.84 -0.01 17.50
C LEU A 289 16.88 0.91 18.28
N GLN A 290 17.21 2.16 18.62
CA GLN A 290 16.41 2.92 19.59
C GLN A 290 15.01 3.36 19.08
N ILE A 291 14.83 3.54 17.76
CA ILE A 291 13.53 3.89 17.13
C ILE A 291 13.15 2.88 16.02
N ALA A 292 13.92 1.78 15.89
CA ALA A 292 13.75 0.83 14.80
C ALA A 292 12.39 0.11 14.81
N VAL A 293 11.73 0.02 15.97
CA VAL A 293 10.43 -0.64 16.15
C VAL A 293 9.35 -0.01 15.26
N THR A 294 9.27 1.33 15.21
CA THR A 294 8.28 2.01 14.38
C THR A 294 8.55 1.74 12.89
N MET A 295 9.81 1.76 12.47
CA MET A 295 10.18 1.50 11.08
C MET A 295 9.89 0.06 10.66
N TYR A 296 10.14 -0.93 11.54
CA TYR A 296 9.77 -2.31 11.30
C TYR A 296 8.26 -2.52 11.27
N LEU A 297 7.51 -1.82 12.11
CA LEU A 297 6.04 -1.85 12.07
C LEU A 297 5.54 -1.34 10.71
N LEU A 298 6.04 -0.19 10.23
CA LEU A 298 5.66 0.35 8.93
C LEU A 298 6.02 -0.61 7.80
N LEU A 299 7.21 -1.22 7.83
CA LEU A 299 7.64 -2.21 6.84
C LEU A 299 6.77 -3.48 6.87
N ALA A 300 6.44 -3.97 8.07
CA ALA A 300 5.58 -5.13 8.27
C ALA A 300 4.18 -4.88 7.70
N LEU A 301 3.61 -3.70 7.91
CA LEU A 301 2.30 -3.34 7.35
C LEU A 301 2.27 -3.47 5.82
N PHE A 302 3.37 -3.16 5.11
CA PHE A 302 3.44 -3.33 3.66
C PHE A 302 3.73 -4.77 3.24
N LEU A 303 4.81 -5.36 3.76
CA LEU A 303 5.29 -6.67 3.32
C LEU A 303 4.37 -7.81 3.75
N CYS A 304 3.75 -7.73 4.92
CA CYS A 304 2.80 -8.75 5.36
C CYS A 304 1.52 -8.72 4.54
N ASN A 305 0.99 -7.52 4.23
CA ASN A 305 -0.20 -7.42 3.38
C ASN A 305 0.08 -7.89 1.94
N ALA A 306 1.26 -7.60 1.38
CA ALA A 306 1.68 -8.12 0.08
C ALA A 306 1.93 -9.65 0.10
N GLY A 307 2.57 -10.15 1.17
CA GLY A 307 2.82 -11.59 1.35
C GLY A 307 1.54 -12.40 1.48
N GLU A 308 0.53 -11.86 2.16
CA GLU A 308 -0.78 -12.51 2.29
C GLU A 308 -1.48 -12.67 0.93
N ILE A 309 -1.30 -11.73 -0.01
CA ILE A 309 -1.84 -11.86 -1.37
C ILE A 309 -1.24 -13.10 -2.06
N THR A 310 0.09 -13.26 -1.98
CA THR A 310 0.79 -14.42 -2.54
C THR A 310 0.28 -15.73 -1.93
N TYR A 311 0.07 -15.74 -0.61
CA TYR A 311 -0.48 -16.90 0.10
C TYR A 311 -1.91 -17.22 -0.35
N GLN A 312 -2.79 -16.22 -0.41
CA GLN A 312 -4.16 -16.42 -0.86
C GLN A 312 -4.23 -16.88 -2.33
N ALA A 313 -3.33 -16.37 -3.18
CA ALA A 313 -3.22 -16.83 -4.56
C ALA A 313 -2.76 -18.29 -4.67
N SER A 314 -1.83 -18.74 -3.82
CA SER A 314 -1.34 -20.14 -3.86
C SER A 314 -2.40 -21.16 -3.44
N LEU A 315 -3.33 -20.78 -2.55
CA LEU A 315 -4.42 -21.65 -2.13
C LEU A 315 -5.51 -21.81 -3.22
N LEU A 316 -5.53 -20.94 -4.22
CA LEU A 316 -6.56 -20.96 -5.27
C LEU A 316 -6.53 -22.25 -6.10
N SER A 317 -5.34 -22.81 -6.34
CA SER A 317 -5.23 -24.08 -7.09
C SER A 317 -5.95 -25.22 -6.39
N ASP A 318 -5.90 -25.26 -5.06
CA ASP A 318 -6.52 -26.31 -4.26
C ASP A 318 -8.04 -26.19 -4.30
N GLU A 319 -8.58 -24.96 -4.16
CA GLU A 319 -10.02 -24.72 -4.25
C GLU A 319 -10.57 -25.09 -5.64
N ILE A 320 -9.81 -24.83 -6.71
CA ILE A 320 -10.16 -25.25 -8.08
C ILE A 320 -10.11 -26.79 -8.19
N PHE A 321 -9.08 -27.44 -7.64
CA PHE A 321 -8.96 -28.90 -7.67
C PHE A 321 -10.13 -29.57 -6.96
N TYR A 322 -10.57 -29.02 -5.84
CA TYR A 322 -11.68 -29.53 -5.04
C TYR A 322 -13.06 -29.09 -5.53
N CYS A 323 -13.20 -28.45 -6.69
CA CYS A 323 -14.48 -27.94 -7.21
C CYS A 323 -15.55 -29.01 -7.53
N GLY A 324 -15.27 -30.29 -7.29
CA GLY A 324 -16.23 -31.40 -7.51
C GLY A 324 -16.21 -32.01 -8.93
N TRP A 325 -15.21 -31.68 -9.75
CA TRP A 325 -15.14 -32.13 -11.15
C TRP A 325 -15.16 -33.66 -11.33
N HIS A 326 -14.58 -34.42 -10.40
CA HIS A 326 -14.55 -35.88 -10.43
C HIS A 326 -15.96 -36.51 -10.27
N LYS A 327 -16.91 -35.80 -9.66
CA LYS A 327 -18.28 -36.28 -9.43
C LYS A 327 -19.16 -36.17 -10.69
N CYS A 328 -18.71 -35.40 -11.68
CA CYS A 328 -19.41 -35.18 -12.95
C CYS A 328 -18.96 -36.12 -14.08
N ASN A 329 -18.08 -37.10 -13.80
CA ASN A 329 -17.51 -38.05 -14.78
C ASN A 329 -18.47 -39.22 -15.12
N SER A 330 -19.70 -38.94 -15.54
CA SER A 330 -20.55 -39.98 -16.14
C SER A 330 -20.19 -40.17 -17.63
N PRO A 331 -20.11 -41.41 -18.14
CA PRO A 331 -19.80 -41.68 -19.56
C PRO A 331 -20.81 -41.09 -20.55
N VAL A 332 -22.00 -40.68 -20.09
CA VAL A 332 -23.02 -39.97 -20.90
C VAL A 332 -22.72 -38.47 -21.05
N LEU A 333 -21.89 -37.92 -20.16
CA LEU A 333 -21.56 -36.49 -20.04
C LEU A 333 -20.17 -36.14 -20.59
N SER A 334 -19.31 -37.15 -20.80
CA SER A 334 -17.95 -37.00 -21.34
C SER A 334 -17.91 -36.48 -22.78
N THR A 335 -19.03 -36.57 -23.52
CA THR A 335 -19.08 -36.22 -24.94
C THR A 335 -19.29 -34.73 -25.20
N GLN A 336 -19.69 -33.92 -24.21
CA GLN A 336 -20.13 -32.53 -24.47
C GLN A 336 -19.20 -31.42 -23.95
N ARG A 337 -18.42 -31.63 -22.88
CA ARG A 337 -17.49 -30.60 -22.35
C ARG A 337 -16.30 -31.24 -21.64
N ASN A 338 -15.08 -30.88 -22.05
CA ASN A 338 -13.85 -31.36 -21.44
C ASN A 338 -13.56 -30.64 -20.11
N ILE A 339 -14.43 -30.85 -19.10
CA ILE A 339 -14.34 -30.21 -17.77
C ILE A 339 -12.98 -30.50 -17.13
N ARG A 340 -12.46 -31.72 -17.30
CA ARG A 340 -11.14 -32.12 -16.81
C ARG A 340 -10.03 -31.23 -17.36
N ASP A 341 -10.02 -30.97 -18.66
CA ASP A 341 -8.98 -30.13 -19.29
C ASP A 341 -9.08 -28.68 -18.79
N ILE A 342 -10.31 -28.16 -18.65
CA ILE A 342 -10.55 -26.81 -18.13
C ILE A 342 -10.00 -26.68 -16.71
N VAL A 343 -10.28 -27.66 -15.84
CA VAL A 343 -9.77 -27.70 -14.47
C VAL A 343 -8.24 -27.80 -14.46
N LEU A 344 -7.66 -28.67 -15.27
CA LEU A 344 -6.20 -28.83 -15.36
C LEU A 344 -5.52 -27.52 -15.78
N ILE A 345 -6.03 -26.85 -16.82
CA ILE A 345 -5.50 -25.56 -17.28
C ILE A 345 -5.66 -24.48 -16.19
N ALA A 346 -6.80 -24.46 -15.50
CA ALA A 346 -7.05 -23.50 -14.42
C ALA A 346 -6.09 -23.70 -13.24
N ILE A 347 -5.83 -24.95 -12.84
CA ILE A 347 -4.87 -25.30 -11.79
C ILE A 347 -3.46 -24.90 -12.20
N LEU A 348 -3.01 -25.29 -13.40
CA LEU A 348 -1.67 -24.95 -13.91
C LEU A 348 -1.43 -23.44 -13.87
N ARG A 349 -2.46 -22.65 -14.18
CA ARG A 349 -2.38 -21.19 -14.14
C ARG A 349 -2.40 -20.64 -12.71
N ALA A 350 -3.19 -21.21 -11.81
CA ALA A 350 -3.26 -20.80 -10.40
C ALA A 350 -2.01 -21.18 -9.60
N GLN A 351 -1.30 -22.24 -10.00
CA GLN A 351 -0.03 -22.64 -9.41
C GLN A 351 1.13 -21.69 -9.76
N SER A 352 0.96 -20.82 -10.77
CA SER A 352 1.96 -19.81 -11.06
C SER A 352 1.97 -18.79 -9.90
N PRO A 353 3.08 -18.68 -9.14
CA PRO A 353 3.09 -17.88 -7.93
C PRO A 353 2.90 -16.41 -8.29
N LEU A 354 1.80 -15.83 -7.80
CA LEU A 354 1.59 -14.40 -7.92
C LEU A 354 2.42 -13.70 -6.86
N VAL A 355 3.58 -13.18 -7.25
CA VAL A 355 4.47 -12.45 -6.35
C VAL A 355 4.59 -11.00 -6.82
N MET A 356 4.23 -10.06 -5.96
CA MET A 356 4.48 -8.64 -6.19
C MET A 356 5.97 -8.34 -5.98
N LYS A 357 6.57 -7.50 -6.84
CA LYS A 357 8.02 -7.25 -6.82
C LYS A 357 8.34 -5.76 -6.72
N ALA A 358 9.14 -5.37 -5.72
CA ALA A 358 9.80 -4.07 -5.68
C ALA A 358 10.94 -4.00 -6.70
N PHE A 359 10.99 -2.91 -7.49
CA PHE A 359 11.95 -2.72 -8.59
C PHE A 359 12.04 -3.91 -9.57
N LYS A 360 11.00 -4.75 -9.65
CA LYS A 360 11.01 -6.04 -10.36
C LYS A 360 12.07 -7.05 -9.88
N MET A 361 12.80 -6.75 -8.81
CA MET A 361 13.92 -7.54 -8.30
C MET A 361 13.61 -8.19 -6.94
N VAL A 362 13.05 -7.41 -6.01
CA VAL A 362 12.83 -7.85 -4.63
C VAL A 362 11.39 -8.30 -4.46
N GLU A 363 11.20 -9.54 -4.05
CA GLU A 363 9.87 -10.10 -3.82
C GLU A 363 9.26 -9.53 -2.53
N LEU A 364 8.02 -9.06 -2.59
CA LEU A 364 7.32 -8.48 -1.45
C LEU A 364 6.61 -9.59 -0.67
N THR A 365 7.38 -10.32 0.14
CA THR A 365 6.90 -11.49 0.89
C THR A 365 7.26 -11.42 2.38
N TYR A 366 6.65 -12.30 3.18
CA TYR A 366 7.05 -12.50 4.58
C TYR A 366 8.52 -12.86 4.73
N ALA A 367 9.07 -13.65 3.80
CA ALA A 367 10.48 -14.04 3.82
C ALA A 367 11.38 -12.82 3.68
N THR A 368 11.03 -11.87 2.81
CA THR A 368 11.77 -10.61 2.65
C THR A 368 11.71 -9.75 3.91
N PHE A 369 10.56 -9.69 4.60
CA PHE A 369 10.47 -8.98 5.88
C PHE A 369 11.43 -9.58 6.92
N ILE A 370 11.39 -10.91 7.10
CA ILE A 370 12.28 -11.62 8.03
C ILE A 370 13.75 -11.40 7.65
N LEU A 371 14.07 -11.43 6.35
CA LEU A 371 15.42 -11.19 5.85
C LEU A 371 15.92 -9.79 6.18
N VAL A 372 15.09 -8.76 6.02
CA VAL A 372 15.46 -7.37 6.36
C VAL A 372 15.72 -7.25 7.86
N VAL A 373 14.81 -7.75 8.70
CA VAL A 373 14.96 -7.72 10.17
C VAL A 373 16.24 -8.43 10.61
N ARG A 374 16.50 -9.64 10.09
CA ARG A 374 17.71 -10.40 10.41
C ARG A 374 18.98 -9.69 9.94
N SER A 375 18.97 -9.13 8.73
CA SER A 375 20.11 -8.40 8.18
C SER A 375 20.44 -7.16 9.02
N THR A 376 19.44 -6.36 9.41
CA THR A 376 19.67 -5.20 10.27
C THR A 376 20.22 -5.60 11.64
N TYR A 377 19.69 -6.67 12.25
CA TYR A 377 20.22 -7.18 13.52
C TYR A 377 21.69 -7.64 13.39
N SER A 378 22.04 -8.36 12.32
CA SER A 378 23.42 -8.79 12.07
C SER A 378 24.37 -7.60 11.94
N VAL A 379 23.97 -6.55 11.20
CA VAL A 379 24.76 -5.31 11.07
C VAL A 379 24.93 -4.63 12.42
N PHE A 380 23.85 -4.53 13.20
CA PHE A 380 23.92 -3.99 14.57
C PHE A 380 24.88 -4.77 15.46
N ALA A 381 24.78 -6.11 15.45
CA ALA A 381 25.63 -6.97 16.25
C ALA A 381 27.12 -6.82 15.88
N LEU A 382 27.42 -6.63 14.59
CA LEU A 382 28.78 -6.37 14.11
C LEU A 382 29.32 -5.04 14.63
N PHE A 383 28.56 -3.95 14.49
CA PHE A 383 28.97 -2.63 15.01
C PHE A 383 29.12 -2.63 16.53
N TYR A 384 28.21 -3.31 17.23
CA TYR A 384 28.29 -3.43 18.68
C TYR A 384 29.52 -4.23 19.12
N ALA A 385 29.89 -5.27 18.39
CA ALA A 385 31.10 -6.06 18.66
C ALA A 385 32.40 -5.31 18.34
N GLN A 386 32.40 -4.39 17.37
CA GLN A 386 33.56 -3.56 17.02
C GLN A 386 33.80 -2.37 17.96
N ASN A 387 32.75 -1.90 18.64
CA ASN A 387 32.81 -0.79 19.60
C ASN A 387 32.99 -1.25 21.06
N LYS A 388 33.27 -2.54 21.27
CA LYS A 388 33.82 -3.10 22.52
C LYS A 388 35.29 -3.42 22.29
#